data_AF-D7PP75-F1
#
_entry.id   AF-D7PP75-F1
#
_cell.length_a   1.000
_cell.length_b   1.000
_cell.length_c   1.000
_cell.angle_alpha   90.00
_cell.angle_beta   90.00
_cell.angle_gamma   90.00
#
_symmetry.space_group_name_H-M   'P 1'
#
loop_
_entity.id
_entity.type
_entity.pdbx_description
1 polymer ?
#
loop_
_entity_poly.entity_id
_entity_poly.type
_entity_poly.pdbx_seq_one_letter_code
_entity_poly.pdbx_strand_id
1 'polypeptide(L)'
;WLLPLMILASQNHTSSEPLNRQRMYITLLTFLQIFLILAFSATEVIMFYVMFEATLIPTLVIITRWGNQAERLNAGTYFLFYTLAGSLPLLVALLLLQNTSGSLSLLTLQFGPFFQLSSLADKLWWAGCLLAFLVKMPLYGAHLWLPKAHVEAP
;
A
#
# COMPACT_ATOMS: atom_id res chain seq x y z
N TRP A 1 2.32 -16.50 1.36
CA TRP A 1 1.73 -17.55 2.23
C TRP A 1 0.20 -17.61 2.10
N LEU A 2 -0.51 -16.46 2.04
CA LEU A 2 -1.97 -16.45 1.93
C LEU A 2 -2.53 -16.74 0.53
N LEU A 3 -1.73 -16.64 -0.53
CA LEU A 3 -2.23 -16.77 -1.90
C LEU A 3 -3.01 -18.08 -2.19
N PRO A 4 -2.55 -19.28 -1.79
CA PRO A 4 -3.33 -20.51 -1.99
C PRO A 4 -4.67 -20.49 -1.26
N LEU A 5 -4.70 -19.91 -0.04
CA LEU A 5 -5.92 -19.77 0.75
C LEU A 5 -6.91 -18.79 0.10
N MET A 6 -6.42 -17.66 -0.42
CA MET A 6 -7.24 -16.69 -1.14
C MET A 6 -7.84 -17.27 -2.43
N ILE A 7 -7.07 -18.08 -3.17
CA ILE A 7 -7.58 -18.76 -4.36
C ILE A 7 -8.68 -19.74 -3.97
N LEU A 8 -8.49 -20.56 -2.93
CA LEU A 8 -9.53 -21.49 -2.46
C LEU A 8 -10.81 -20.77 -2.00
N ALA A 9 -10.67 -19.66 -1.27
CA ALA A 9 -11.81 -18.88 -0.80
C ALA A 9 -12.62 -18.24 -1.95
N SER A 10 -11.93 -17.73 -2.98
CA SER A 10 -12.55 -17.01 -4.10
C SER A 10 -13.09 -17.90 -5.22
N GLN A 11 -12.76 -19.20 -5.23
CA GLN A 11 -13.16 -20.14 -6.30
C GLN A 11 -14.67 -20.19 -6.52
N ASN A 12 -15.45 -20.30 -5.44
CA ASN A 12 -16.90 -20.43 -5.57
C ASN A 12 -17.53 -19.13 -6.11
N HIS A 13 -17.08 -17.98 -5.59
CA HIS A 13 -17.55 -16.66 -6.00
C HIS A 13 -17.21 -16.33 -7.46
N THR A 14 -16.01 -16.69 -7.90
CA THR A 14 -15.53 -16.40 -9.27
C THR A 14 -15.97 -17.43 -10.31
N SER A 15 -16.59 -18.55 -9.89
CA SER A 15 -16.97 -19.66 -10.78
C SER A 15 -17.96 -19.26 -11.89
N SER A 16 -18.82 -18.28 -11.63
CA SER A 16 -19.83 -17.75 -12.58
C SER A 16 -19.25 -16.77 -13.60
N GLU A 17 -18.05 -16.24 -13.38
CA GLU A 17 -17.39 -15.31 -14.29
C GLU A 17 -16.77 -16.05 -15.50
N PRO A 18 -16.67 -15.41 -16.69
CA PRO A 18 -16.01 -16.01 -17.84
C PRO A 18 -14.53 -16.31 -17.55
N LEU A 19 -14.00 -17.36 -18.20
CA LEU A 19 -12.63 -17.87 -18.00
C LEU A 19 -11.55 -16.78 -18.06
N ASN A 20 -11.66 -15.82 -18.98
CA ASN A 20 -10.68 -14.72 -19.08
C ASN A 20 -10.66 -13.83 -17.84
N ARG A 21 -11.81 -13.61 -17.20
CA ARG A 21 -11.91 -12.83 -15.96
C ARG A 21 -11.43 -13.63 -14.76
N GLN A 22 -11.73 -14.92 -14.68
CA GLN A 22 -11.16 -15.80 -13.65
C GLN A 22 -9.62 -15.79 -13.71
N ARG A 23 -9.05 -15.93 -14.91
CA ARG A 23 -7.60 -15.82 -15.12
C ARG A 23 -7.07 -14.45 -14.71
N MET A 24 -7.74 -13.37 -15.11
CA MET A 24 -7.35 -12.01 -14.72
C MET A 24 -7.34 -11.83 -13.20
N TYR A 25 -8.36 -12.32 -12.50
CA TYR A 25 -8.43 -12.27 -11.03
C TYR A 25 -7.25 -12.99 -10.37
N ILE A 26 -6.94 -14.22 -10.80
CA ILE A 26 -5.79 -14.98 -10.29
C ILE A 26 -4.47 -14.24 -10.60
N THR A 27 -4.32 -13.66 -11.80
CA THR A 27 -3.11 -12.89 -12.14
C THR A 27 -2.96 -11.66 -11.24
N LEU A 28 -4.04 -10.96 -10.90
CA LEU A 28 -4.00 -9.82 -9.99
C LEU A 28 -3.60 -10.25 -8.57
N LEU A 29 -4.12 -11.37 -8.06
CA LEU A 29 -3.69 -11.94 -6.78
C LEU A 29 -2.20 -12.31 -6.80
N THR A 30 -1.68 -12.86 -7.91
CA THR A 30 -0.25 -13.16 -8.04
C THR A 30 0.60 -11.90 -8.08
N PHE A 31 0.19 -10.85 -8.82
CA PHE A 31 0.90 -9.57 -8.84
C PHE A 31 0.92 -8.90 -7.47
N LEU A 32 -0.22 -8.92 -6.76
CA LEU A 32 -0.31 -8.44 -5.39
C LEU A 32 0.70 -9.15 -4.49
N GLN A 33 0.77 -10.48 -4.56
CA GLN A 33 1.73 -11.28 -3.78
C GLN A 33 3.19 -10.98 -4.16
N ILE A 34 3.49 -10.77 -5.44
CA ILE A 34 4.84 -10.39 -5.92
C ILE A 34 5.25 -9.03 -5.36
N PHE A 35 4.38 -8.01 -5.46
CA PHE A 35 4.67 -6.68 -4.91
C PHE A 35 4.86 -6.70 -3.40
N LEU A 36 4.08 -7.49 -2.66
CA LEU A 36 4.29 -7.67 -1.22
C LEU A 36 5.65 -8.31 -0.91
N ILE A 37 6.04 -9.37 -1.63
CA ILE A 37 7.35 -10.01 -1.41
C ILE A 37 8.47 -9.00 -1.68
N LEU A 38 8.40 -8.26 -2.81
CA LEU A 38 9.39 -7.26 -3.17
C LEU A 38 9.45 -6.10 -2.17
N ALA A 39 8.31 -5.66 -1.64
CA ALA A 39 8.25 -4.63 -0.61
C ALA A 39 8.97 -5.09 0.67
N PHE A 40 8.66 -6.28 1.18
CA PHE A 40 9.27 -6.77 2.41
C PHE A 40 10.72 -7.24 2.24
N SER A 41 11.18 -7.50 1.01
CA SER A 41 12.57 -7.81 0.71
C SER A 41 13.41 -6.59 0.30
N ALA A 42 12.84 -5.38 0.30
CA ALA A 42 13.54 -4.19 -0.18
C ALA A 42 14.61 -3.73 0.80
N THR A 43 15.82 -3.51 0.29
CA THR A 43 16.96 -2.98 1.08
C THR A 43 17.03 -1.46 1.05
N GLU A 44 16.59 -0.84 -0.04
CA GLU A 44 16.47 0.61 -0.21
C GLU A 44 15.07 1.09 0.16
N VAL A 45 14.95 2.12 0.99
CA VAL A 45 13.64 2.62 1.46
C VAL A 45 12.79 3.18 0.32
N ILE A 46 13.40 3.75 -0.72
CA ILE A 46 12.64 4.22 -1.90
C ILE A 46 12.07 3.04 -2.71
N MET A 47 12.79 1.91 -2.78
CA MET A 47 12.28 0.71 -3.44
C MET A 47 11.14 0.10 -2.63
N PHE A 48 11.25 0.11 -1.31
CA PHE A 48 10.13 -0.21 -0.42
C PHE A 48 8.91 0.66 -0.75
N TYR A 49 9.06 1.98 -0.84
CA TYR A 49 7.97 2.90 -1.15
C TYR A 49 7.30 2.58 -2.50
N VAL A 50 8.09 2.38 -3.56
CA VAL A 50 7.56 2.07 -4.90
C VAL A 50 6.77 0.75 -4.88
N MET A 51 7.31 -0.30 -4.27
CA MET A 51 6.61 -1.59 -4.18
C MET A 51 5.39 -1.51 -3.28
N PHE A 52 5.46 -0.74 -2.19
CA PHE A 52 4.37 -0.50 -1.27
C PHE A 52 3.19 0.22 -1.94
N GLU A 53 3.43 1.22 -2.78
CA GLU A 53 2.38 1.88 -3.57
C GLU A 53 1.91 1.02 -4.76
N ALA A 54 2.79 0.21 -5.36
CA ALA A 54 2.41 -0.71 -6.44
C ALA A 54 1.34 -1.72 -6.00
N THR A 55 1.28 -2.11 -4.72
CA THR A 55 0.21 -2.96 -4.18
C THR A 55 -1.20 -2.35 -4.30
N LEU A 56 -1.31 -1.01 -4.39
CA LEU A 56 -2.59 -0.31 -4.54
C LEU A 56 -3.26 -0.62 -5.88
N ILE A 57 -2.48 -0.87 -6.94
CA ILE A 57 -3.04 -1.08 -8.28
C ILE A 57 -3.81 -2.41 -8.34
N PRO A 58 -3.23 -3.58 -8.01
CA PRO A 58 -3.99 -4.83 -8.02
C PRO A 58 -5.17 -4.83 -7.04
N THR A 59 -4.98 -4.26 -5.84
CA THR A 59 -6.04 -4.21 -4.81
C THR A 59 -7.23 -3.38 -5.28
N LEU A 60 -7.00 -2.19 -5.84
CA LEU A 60 -8.06 -1.34 -6.36
C LEU A 60 -8.83 -2.01 -7.50
N VAL A 61 -8.11 -2.66 -8.42
CA VAL A 61 -8.75 -3.38 -9.53
C VAL A 61 -9.61 -4.53 -8.98
N ILE A 62 -9.13 -5.27 -7.97
CA ILE A 62 -9.91 -6.34 -7.32
C ILE A 62 -11.19 -5.80 -6.69
N ILE A 63 -11.11 -4.75 -5.85
CA ILE A 63 -12.27 -4.16 -5.16
C ILE A 63 -13.30 -3.64 -6.16
N THR A 64 -12.87 -2.81 -7.11
CA THR A 64 -13.78 -2.11 -8.02
C THR A 64 -14.42 -3.04 -9.06
N ARG A 65 -13.75 -4.15 -9.43
CA ARG A 65 -14.22 -5.05 -10.49
C ARG A 65 -14.94 -6.29 -9.97
N TRP A 66 -14.45 -6.90 -8.89
CA TRP A 66 -14.99 -8.14 -8.32
C TRP A 66 -15.77 -7.94 -7.01
N GLY A 67 -15.85 -6.71 -6.48
CA GLY A 67 -16.75 -6.40 -5.36
C GLY A 67 -18.22 -6.60 -5.72
N ASN A 68 -19.06 -7.00 -4.75
CA ASN A 68 -20.45 -7.40 -5.04
C ASN A 68 -21.42 -6.22 -5.18
N GLN A 69 -21.28 -5.16 -4.38
CA GLN A 69 -22.27 -4.08 -4.36
C GLN A 69 -21.86 -2.91 -5.25
N ALA A 70 -22.83 -2.02 -5.54
CA ALA A 70 -22.58 -0.82 -6.34
C ALA A 70 -21.61 0.16 -5.64
N GLU A 71 -21.57 0.14 -4.30
CA GLU A 71 -20.72 1.01 -3.49
C GLU A 71 -19.22 0.71 -3.64
N ARG A 72 -18.83 -0.43 -4.25
CA ARG A 72 -17.43 -0.80 -4.53
C ARG A 72 -16.63 0.27 -5.26
N LEU A 73 -17.26 1.06 -6.14
CA LEU A 73 -16.58 2.16 -6.85
C LEU A 73 -16.25 3.29 -5.88
N ASN A 74 -17.19 3.65 -5.00
CA ASN A 74 -16.94 4.62 -3.95
C ASN A 74 -15.90 4.09 -2.95
N ALA A 75 -16.00 2.84 -2.50
CA ALA A 75 -15.01 2.22 -1.63
C ALA A 75 -13.60 2.26 -2.26
N GLY A 76 -13.48 1.98 -3.56
CA GLY A 76 -12.24 2.07 -4.31
C GLY A 76 -11.67 3.50 -4.38
N THR A 77 -12.51 4.52 -4.56
CA THR A 77 -12.05 5.93 -4.56
C THR A 77 -11.60 6.36 -3.17
N TYR A 78 -12.33 6.01 -2.11
CA TYR A 78 -11.90 6.25 -0.73
C TYR A 78 -10.56 5.59 -0.43
N PHE A 79 -10.40 4.31 -0.78
CA PHE A 79 -9.15 3.58 -0.59
C PHE A 79 -7.96 4.26 -1.30
N LEU A 80 -8.11 4.61 -2.58
CA LEU A 80 -7.03 5.24 -3.35
C LEU A 80 -6.67 6.62 -2.81
N PHE A 81 -7.64 7.49 -2.57
CA PHE A 81 -7.32 8.87 -2.17
C PHE A 81 -6.75 8.94 -0.75
N TYR A 82 -7.25 8.12 0.18
CA TYR A 82 -6.69 8.09 1.54
C TYR A 82 -5.23 7.62 1.50
N THR A 83 -4.96 6.50 0.82
CA THR A 83 -3.62 5.92 0.76
C THR A 83 -2.63 6.82 0.04
N LEU A 84 -3.00 7.41 -1.11
CA LEU A 84 -2.14 8.35 -1.85
C LEU A 84 -1.90 9.66 -1.09
N ALA A 85 -2.94 10.25 -0.48
CA ALA A 85 -2.78 11.46 0.31
C ALA A 85 -1.83 11.23 1.50
N GLY A 86 -1.86 10.02 2.07
CA GLY A 86 -0.93 9.62 3.12
C GLY A 86 0.49 9.33 2.62
N SER A 87 0.63 8.76 1.43
CA SER A 87 1.92 8.29 0.89
C SER A 87 2.76 9.39 0.24
N LEU A 88 2.14 10.44 -0.30
CA LEU A 88 2.87 11.55 -0.93
C LEU A 88 3.80 12.33 0.04
N PRO A 89 3.37 12.68 1.28
CA PRO A 89 4.27 13.26 2.27
C PRO A 89 5.48 12.38 2.59
N LEU A 90 5.29 11.06 2.63
CA LEU A 90 6.38 10.11 2.82
C LEU A 90 7.38 10.17 1.65
N LEU A 91 6.91 10.23 0.40
CA LEU A 91 7.80 10.36 -0.76
C LEU A 91 8.68 11.61 -0.66
N VAL A 92 8.08 12.76 -0.34
CA VAL A 92 8.83 14.02 -0.16
C VAL A 92 9.85 13.87 0.97
N ALA A 93 9.47 13.28 2.10
CA ALA A 93 10.36 13.05 3.23
C ALA A 93 11.55 12.14 2.87
N LEU A 94 11.32 11.09 2.09
CA LEU A 94 12.37 10.18 1.62
C LEU A 94 13.33 10.86 0.63
N LEU A 95 12.82 11.68 -0.29
CA LEU A 95 13.68 12.43 -1.22
C LEU A 95 14.56 13.45 -0.49
N LEU A 96 14.02 14.12 0.54
CA LEU A 96 14.81 15.00 1.41
C LEU A 96 15.89 14.22 2.18
N LEU A 97 15.55 13.04 2.68
CA LEU A 97 16.51 12.17 3.36
C LEU A 97 17.61 11.71 2.40
N GLN A 98 17.26 11.24 1.20
CA GLN A 98 18.23 10.85 0.16
C GLN A 98 19.22 11.97 -0.17
N ASN A 99 18.75 13.22 -0.25
CA ASN A 99 19.61 14.37 -0.53
C ASN A 99 20.58 14.69 0.62
N THR A 100 20.22 14.37 1.87
CA THR A 100 21.06 14.67 3.04
C THR A 100 21.98 13.50 3.43
N SER A 101 21.49 12.26 3.38
CA SER A 101 22.27 11.05 3.72
C SER A 101 23.05 10.47 2.53
N GLY A 102 22.73 10.87 1.30
CA GLY A 102 23.32 10.35 0.06
C GLY A 102 22.89 8.93 -0.32
N SER A 103 22.33 8.16 0.62
CA SER A 103 21.76 6.82 0.37
C SER A 103 20.56 6.56 1.28
N LEU A 104 19.57 5.83 0.76
CA LEU A 104 18.40 5.35 1.49
C LEU A 104 18.49 3.86 1.84
N SER A 105 19.69 3.28 1.78
CA SER A 105 19.87 1.87 2.09
C SER A 105 19.69 1.67 3.60
N LEU A 106 18.84 0.72 3.98
CA LEU A 106 18.60 0.40 5.38
C LEU A 106 19.87 -0.05 6.11
N LEU A 107 20.86 -0.56 5.38
CA LEU A 107 22.14 -1.01 5.90
C LEU A 107 23.08 0.17 6.20
N THR A 108 23.13 1.18 5.32
CA THR A 108 24.02 2.34 5.48
C THR A 108 23.44 3.39 6.42
N LEU A 109 22.12 3.58 6.43
CA LEU A 109 21.45 4.56 7.27
C LEU A 109 21.70 4.34 8.78
N GLN A 110 21.92 3.09 9.20
CA GLN A 110 22.24 2.75 10.60
C GLN A 110 23.57 3.34 11.08
N PHE A 111 24.49 3.60 10.15
CA PHE A 111 25.81 4.19 10.42
C PHE A 111 25.86 5.68 10.13
N GLY A 112 24.72 6.29 9.78
CA GLY A 112 24.61 7.72 9.50
C GLY A 112 24.77 8.57 10.77
N PRO A 113 25.04 9.88 10.60
CA PRO A 113 25.11 10.80 11.72
C PRO A 113 23.76 10.92 12.44
N PHE A 114 23.79 11.14 13.75
CA PHE A 114 22.57 11.38 14.53
C PHE A 114 21.86 12.67 14.07
N PHE A 115 20.59 12.55 13.69
CA PHE A 115 19.74 13.70 13.39
C PHE A 115 19.19 14.31 14.69
N GLN A 116 19.57 15.55 14.98
CA GLN A 116 18.94 16.33 16.06
C GLN A 116 17.61 16.90 15.57
N LEU A 117 16.48 16.27 15.94
CA LEU A 117 15.12 16.72 15.59
C LEU A 117 14.67 17.91 16.45
N SER A 118 15.35 19.04 16.33
CA SER A 118 15.12 20.23 17.17
C SER A 118 14.13 21.22 16.57
N SER A 119 14.10 21.32 15.24
CA SER A 119 13.31 22.32 14.53
C SER A 119 11.86 21.87 14.29
N LEU A 120 10.98 22.83 13.99
CA LEU A 120 9.62 22.53 13.57
C LEU A 120 9.58 21.77 12.23
N ALA A 121 10.55 22.03 11.35
CA ALA A 121 10.70 21.32 10.08
C ALA A 121 11.01 19.83 10.32
N ASP A 122 11.89 19.50 11.28
CA ASP A 122 12.23 18.11 11.60
C ASP A 122 11.01 17.35 12.13
N LYS A 123 10.17 18.02 12.94
CA LYS A 123 8.92 17.46 13.45
C LYS A 123 7.91 17.20 12.32
N LEU A 124 7.78 18.13 11.36
CA LEU A 124 6.93 17.95 10.18
C LEU A 124 7.45 16.85 9.26
N TRP A 125 8.76 16.75 9.07
CA TRP A 125 9.40 15.67 8.32
C TRP A 125 9.12 14.32 8.97
N TRP A 126 9.29 14.21 10.29
CA TRP A 126 8.96 13.00 11.04
C TRP A 126 7.48 12.62 10.92
N ALA A 127 6.59 13.61 11.01
CA ALA A 127 5.16 13.38 10.78
C ALA A 127 4.89 12.87 9.34
N GLY A 128 5.54 13.47 8.34
CA GLY A 128 5.47 13.02 6.93
C GLY A 128 5.95 11.58 6.74
N CYS A 129 7.01 11.17 7.44
CA CYS A 129 7.50 9.79 7.43
C CYS A 129 6.47 8.79 8.00
N LEU A 130 5.68 9.18 9.00
CA LEU A 130 4.74 8.27 9.66
C LEU A 130 3.36 8.23 9.03
N LEU A 131 2.91 9.33 8.44
CA LEU A 131 1.52 9.51 8.02
C LEU A 131 1.05 8.43 7.03
N ALA A 132 1.91 8.03 6.08
CA ALA A 132 1.62 6.96 5.12
C ALA A 132 1.30 5.62 5.82
N PHE A 133 2.07 5.29 6.85
CA PHE A 133 1.87 4.06 7.62
C PHE A 133 0.64 4.14 8.50
N LEU A 134 0.33 5.29 9.09
CA LEU A 134 -0.87 5.50 9.91
C LEU A 134 -2.17 5.47 9.10
N VAL A 135 -2.11 5.75 7.80
CA VAL A 135 -3.27 5.60 6.93
C VAL A 135 -3.46 4.13 6.53
N LYS A 136 -2.39 3.39 6.20
CA LYS A 136 -2.50 1.95 5.85
C LYS A 136 -2.70 1.05 7.08
N MET A 137 -2.15 1.40 8.24
CA MET A 137 -2.51 0.86 9.56
C MET A 137 -3.61 1.76 10.13
N PRO A 138 -4.88 1.48 9.84
CA PRO A 138 -6.03 2.39 10.00
C PRO A 138 -6.09 3.01 11.41
N LEU A 139 -5.45 4.16 11.60
CA LEU A 139 -5.51 4.88 12.87
C LEU A 139 -6.91 5.49 13.04
N TYR A 140 -7.34 5.67 14.28
CA TYR A 140 -8.62 6.30 14.59
C TYR A 140 -8.72 7.69 13.93
N GLY A 141 -9.77 7.94 13.15
CA GLY A 141 -9.90 9.10 12.25
C GLY A 141 -9.58 8.84 10.77
N ALA A 142 -8.55 8.05 10.45
CA ALA A 142 -8.21 7.68 9.07
C ALA A 142 -8.85 6.35 8.61
N HIS A 143 -9.42 5.58 9.55
CA HIS A 143 -9.98 4.25 9.30
C HIS A 143 -11.22 4.17 8.39
N LEU A 144 -11.88 5.28 8.02
CA LEU A 144 -13.17 5.25 7.32
C LEU A 144 -13.15 4.53 5.97
N TRP A 145 -11.99 4.45 5.32
CA TRP A 145 -11.85 3.68 4.07
C TRP A 145 -11.93 2.16 4.32
N LEU A 146 -11.53 1.68 5.50
CA LEU A 146 -11.38 0.26 5.78
C LEU A 146 -12.72 -0.49 5.88
N PRO A 147 -13.72 -0.05 6.69
CA PRO A 147 -15.01 -0.72 6.74
C PRO A 147 -15.66 -0.82 5.35
N LYS A 148 -15.51 0.21 4.52
CA LYS A 148 -16.03 0.22 3.15
C LYS A 148 -15.26 -0.75 2.25
N ALA A 149 -13.93 -0.70 2.26
CA ALA A 149 -13.10 -1.55 1.42
C ALA A 149 -13.25 -3.04 1.76
N HIS A 150 -13.37 -3.39 3.05
CA HIS A 150 -13.53 -4.79 3.47
C HIS A 150 -14.94 -5.34 3.25
N VAL A 151 -15.99 -4.53 3.41
CA VAL A 151 -17.37 -4.97 3.17
C VAL A 151 -17.64 -5.14 1.67
N GLU A 152 -17.01 -4.30 0.84
CA GLU A 152 -17.23 -4.27 -0.61
C GLU A 152 -16.27 -5.15 -1.40
N ALA A 153 -15.21 -5.66 -0.79
CA ALA A 153 -14.29 -6.60 -1.42
C ALA A 153 -14.92 -8.00 -1.58
N PRO A 154 -14.48 -8.79 -2.59
CA PRO A 154 -14.89 -10.18 -2.78
C PRO A 154 -14.40 -11.13 -1.68
#